data_AF-A0AB35I2N4-F1
#
_entry.id   AF-A0AB35I2N4-F1
#
_cell.length_a   1.000
_cell.length_b   1.000
_cell.length_c   1.000
_cell.angle_alpha   90.00
_cell.angle_beta   90.00
_cell.angle_gamma   90.00
#
_symmetry.space_group_name_H-M   'P 1'
#
loop_
_entity.id
_entity.type
_entity.pdbx_description
1 polymer ?
#
loop_
_entity_poly.entity_id
_entity_poly.type
_entity_poly.pdbx_seq_one_letter_code
_entity_poly.pdbx_strand_id
1 'polypeptide(L)'
;TRGARGKGASFDDLETVDAPAPQAPVPPPVHKVNTDSANNIKKKNAPPVSLTEAVDRLKKARENIKKNGYSGKYTDSDLIDIVNKGELNDRFYFRLIFGSADTIGNNSLGFTRPSGRAPYWATTFDMAENADSDPELLAGLFGIKDFDPDQPFSIAIIDMEKMPPQTERESFIPTYENMASFGNRELHEELQILGADMNDLMSEEMSEKYRRFVKSYTDAGGNIYDKSSVYKYSKKYTSDEALQKNLQARHIVQIEFGANPIFSGNGLTKVTPESRYAKEIGQEYGVVETFTFERDPLSLAELEKNGAAKIIPAKPIKGK
;
A
#
# COMPACT_ATOMS: atom_id res chain seq x y z
N THR A 1 -31.45 52.19 45.77
CA THR A 1 -32.17 53.44 45.43
C THR A 1 -32.12 53.64 43.93
N ARG A 2 -33.31 53.77 43.29
CA ARG A 2 -33.63 54.10 41.88
C ARG A 2 -33.09 53.13 40.80
N GLY A 3 -33.86 52.51 39.91
CA GLY A 3 -35.29 52.63 39.56
C GLY A 3 -35.50 53.09 38.11
N ALA A 4 -36.35 52.33 37.38
CA ALA A 4 -36.99 52.54 36.06
C ALA A 4 -36.11 52.28 34.80
N ARG A 5 -36.36 51.22 33.99
CA ARG A 5 -37.48 50.86 33.08
C ARG A 5 -37.51 51.68 31.77
N GLY A 6 -37.37 50.97 30.65
CA GLY A 6 -37.79 51.42 29.32
C GLY A 6 -37.78 50.27 28.30
N LYS A 7 -38.98 49.76 27.98
CA LYS A 7 -39.51 49.19 26.71
C LYS A 7 -38.56 48.30 25.87
N GLY A 8 -38.82 47.02 25.64
CA GLY A 8 -40.05 46.47 25.06
C GLY A 8 -40.02 46.63 23.53
N ALA A 9 -39.38 45.69 22.83
CA ALA A 9 -39.52 45.48 21.39
C ALA A 9 -39.63 43.96 21.13
N SER A 10 -40.57 43.64 20.26
CA SER A 10 -41.17 42.33 20.04
C SER A 10 -40.21 41.36 19.37
N PHE A 11 -40.31 40.09 19.76
CA PHE A 11 -40.11 38.97 18.83
C PHE A 11 -41.19 39.12 17.75
N ASP A 12 -40.77 39.20 16.49
CA ASP A 12 -41.56 39.30 15.24
C ASP A 12 -41.12 40.53 14.45
N ASP A 13 -39.97 40.40 13.78
CA ASP A 13 -39.56 41.11 12.55
C ASP A 13 -38.05 40.85 12.34
N LEU A 14 -37.72 39.60 12.03
CA LEU A 14 -36.51 39.29 11.27
C LEU A 14 -36.97 38.52 10.06
N GLU A 15 -37.07 39.26 8.96
CA GLU A 15 -37.28 38.76 7.62
C GLU A 15 -36.42 37.53 7.37
N THR A 16 -37.08 36.46 6.94
CA THR A 16 -36.47 35.24 6.43
C THR A 16 -35.60 35.60 5.23
N VAL A 17 -34.30 35.74 5.46
CA VAL A 17 -33.32 35.60 4.37
C VAL A 17 -33.31 34.13 3.99
N ASP A 18 -33.95 33.81 2.88
CA ASP A 18 -33.84 32.52 2.22
C ASP A 18 -32.36 32.19 2.04
N ALA A 19 -31.87 31.23 2.82
CA ALA A 19 -30.59 30.62 2.56
C ALA A 19 -30.67 29.98 1.15
N PRO A 20 -29.70 30.25 0.26
CA PRO A 20 -29.69 29.59 -1.04
C PRO A 20 -29.66 28.07 -0.80
N ALA A 21 -30.53 27.36 -1.53
CA ALA A 21 -30.60 25.91 -1.49
C ALA A 21 -29.19 25.31 -1.59
N PRO A 22 -28.87 24.25 -0.83
CA PRO A 22 -27.58 23.58 -0.94
C PRO A 22 -27.36 23.21 -2.41
N GLN A 23 -26.35 23.82 -3.02
CA GLN A 23 -25.94 23.45 -4.36
C GLN A 23 -25.56 21.98 -4.31
N ALA A 24 -26.18 21.18 -5.19
CA ALA A 24 -25.78 19.80 -5.39
C ALA A 24 -24.24 19.76 -5.56
N PRO A 25 -23.55 18.77 -4.98
CA PRO A 25 -22.10 18.67 -5.07
C PRO A 25 -21.69 18.79 -6.53
N VAL A 26 -20.85 19.78 -6.82
CA VAL A 26 -20.23 19.91 -8.13
C VAL A 26 -19.44 18.61 -8.32
N PRO A 27 -19.73 17.81 -9.36
CA PRO A 27 -18.94 16.61 -9.62
C PRO A 27 -17.48 17.02 -9.73
N PRO A 28 -16.54 16.22 -9.18
CA PRO A 28 -15.11 16.52 -9.32
C PRO A 28 -14.82 16.73 -10.81
N PRO A 29 -13.89 17.63 -11.17
CA PRO A 29 -13.57 17.89 -12.56
C PRO A 29 -13.27 16.56 -13.23
N VAL A 30 -14.14 16.16 -14.17
CA VAL A 30 -13.85 15.08 -15.10
C VAL A 30 -12.62 15.57 -15.84
N HIS A 31 -11.45 15.06 -15.47
CA HIS A 31 -10.28 15.14 -16.32
C HIS A 31 -10.68 14.44 -17.62
N LYS A 32 -11.11 15.24 -18.60
CA LYS A 32 -11.22 14.77 -19.97
C LYS A 32 -9.84 14.29 -20.34
N VAL A 33 -9.70 12.96 -20.36
CA VAL A 33 -8.55 12.28 -20.94
C VAL A 33 -8.43 12.82 -22.35
N ASN A 34 -7.36 13.57 -22.59
CA ASN A 34 -6.95 13.93 -23.93
C ASN A 34 -6.52 12.61 -24.57
N THR A 35 -7.40 12.01 -25.36
CA THR A 35 -7.25 10.66 -25.94
C THR A 35 -6.25 10.60 -27.10
N ASP A 36 -5.45 11.64 -27.29
CA ASP A 36 -4.47 11.74 -28.38
C ASP A 36 -3.04 11.34 -27.99
N SER A 37 -2.81 10.86 -26.76
CA SER A 37 -1.54 10.19 -26.42
C SER A 37 -1.77 8.69 -26.46
N ALA A 38 -1.74 8.10 -27.66
CA ALA A 38 -1.36 6.70 -27.81
C ALA A 38 0.11 6.57 -27.38
N ASN A 39 0.37 6.71 -26.07
CA ASN A 39 1.69 6.63 -25.50
C ASN A 39 2.17 5.19 -25.69
N ASN A 40 3.35 5.11 -26.30
CA ASN A 40 4.03 3.89 -26.66
C ASN A 40 4.59 3.26 -25.37
N ILE A 41 3.71 2.78 -24.49
CA ILE A 41 4.08 2.10 -23.24
C ILE A 41 5.07 1.02 -23.63
N LYS A 42 6.26 1.03 -23.01
CA LYS A 42 7.28 0.03 -23.31
C LYS A 42 6.66 -1.35 -23.24
N LYS A 43 6.85 -2.12 -24.32
CA LYS A 43 6.24 -3.43 -24.46
C LYS A 43 6.61 -4.32 -23.27
N LYS A 44 5.60 -4.85 -22.60
CA LYS A 44 5.74 -5.89 -21.57
C LYS A 44 6.61 -7.02 -22.10
N ASN A 45 7.52 -7.54 -21.27
CA ASN A 45 8.34 -8.65 -21.70
C ASN A 45 7.46 -9.90 -21.77
N ALA A 46 7.86 -10.88 -22.58
CA ALA A 46 7.24 -12.19 -22.45
C ALA A 46 7.45 -12.68 -21.01
N PRO A 47 6.39 -13.12 -20.29
CA PRO A 47 6.56 -13.65 -18.94
C PRO A 47 7.61 -14.77 -18.94
N PRO A 48 8.39 -14.95 -17.87
CA PRO A 48 9.23 -16.14 -17.75
C PRO A 48 8.33 -17.38 -17.82
N VAL A 49 8.80 -18.49 -18.39
CA VAL A 49 8.02 -19.73 -18.48
C VAL A 49 8.15 -20.61 -17.23
N SER A 50 9.06 -20.25 -16.32
CA SER A 50 9.33 -20.97 -15.07
C SER A 50 10.01 -20.09 -14.02
N LEU A 51 9.95 -20.53 -12.76
CA LEU A 51 10.70 -19.93 -11.65
C LEU A 51 12.22 -19.94 -11.91
N THR A 52 12.76 -20.99 -12.53
CA THR A 52 14.18 -21.06 -12.89
C THR A 52 14.57 -19.97 -13.88
N GLU A 53 13.75 -19.77 -14.92
CA GLU A 53 14.01 -18.70 -15.89
C GLU A 53 13.91 -17.32 -15.23
N ALA A 54 12.94 -17.11 -14.34
CA ALA A 54 12.82 -15.87 -13.60
C ALA A 54 14.10 -15.57 -12.80
N VAL A 55 14.64 -16.56 -12.07
CA VAL A 55 15.93 -16.42 -11.38
C VAL A 55 17.08 -16.09 -12.35
N ASP A 56 17.14 -16.73 -13.51
CA ASP A 56 18.18 -16.45 -14.51
C ASP A 56 18.06 -15.06 -15.13
N ARG A 57 16.84 -14.53 -15.29
CA ARG A 57 16.61 -13.14 -15.70
C ARG A 57 17.14 -12.15 -14.65
N LEU A 58 16.93 -12.41 -13.35
CA LEU A 58 17.52 -11.57 -12.29
C LEU A 58 19.05 -11.60 -12.31
N LYS A 59 19.67 -12.75 -12.57
CA LYS A 59 21.14 -12.84 -12.75
C LYS A 59 21.62 -12.00 -13.93
N LYS A 60 20.89 -12.01 -15.06
CA LYS A 60 21.21 -11.17 -16.22
C LYS A 60 21.04 -9.68 -15.89
N ALA A 61 19.99 -9.32 -15.17
CA ALA A 61 19.76 -7.95 -14.70
C ALA A 61 20.91 -7.48 -13.81
N ARG A 62 21.40 -8.32 -12.88
CA ARG A 62 22.56 -8.02 -12.05
C ARG A 62 23.79 -7.66 -12.89
N GLU A 63 24.13 -8.48 -13.89
CA GLU A 63 25.29 -8.22 -14.74
C GLU A 63 25.10 -6.94 -15.57
N ASN A 64 23.89 -6.63 -16.01
CA ASN A 64 23.57 -5.37 -16.65
C ASN A 64 23.77 -4.17 -15.71
N ILE A 65 23.27 -4.23 -14.47
CA ILE A 65 23.42 -3.15 -13.49
C ILE A 65 24.89 -2.92 -13.15
N LYS A 66 25.69 -3.98 -12.98
CA LYS A 66 27.14 -3.86 -12.76
C LYS A 66 27.84 -3.12 -13.89
N LYS A 67 27.43 -3.36 -15.14
CA LYS A 67 28.07 -2.79 -16.33
C LYS A 67 27.59 -1.37 -16.65
N ASN A 68 26.29 -1.13 -16.55
CA ASN A 68 25.62 0.03 -17.11
C ASN A 68 24.92 0.92 -16.07
N GLY A 69 24.88 0.50 -14.80
CA GLY A 69 24.00 1.09 -13.80
C GLY A 69 22.56 0.59 -13.88
N TYR A 70 21.76 0.92 -12.87
CA TYR A 70 20.33 0.63 -12.89
C TYR A 70 19.61 1.58 -13.85
N SER A 71 18.63 1.04 -14.57
CA SER A 71 17.68 1.81 -15.37
C SER A 71 16.32 1.14 -15.25
N GLY A 72 15.34 1.91 -14.74
CA GLY A 72 13.95 1.49 -14.66
C GLY A 72 13.41 1.06 -16.03
N LYS A 73 12.54 0.05 -16.02
CA LYS A 73 11.82 -0.37 -17.23
C LYS A 73 10.80 0.69 -17.62
N TYR A 74 9.95 1.06 -16.68
CA TYR A 74 8.82 1.96 -16.84
C TYR A 74 9.10 3.34 -16.28
N THR A 75 8.61 4.36 -16.98
CA THR A 75 8.58 5.75 -16.50
C THR A 75 7.39 5.98 -15.55
N ASP A 76 7.36 7.10 -14.82
CA ASP A 76 6.19 7.45 -13.99
C ASP A 76 4.88 7.47 -14.80
N SER A 77 4.90 7.97 -16.04
CA SER A 77 3.72 7.95 -16.91
C SER A 77 3.30 6.54 -17.31
N ASP A 78 4.25 5.65 -17.58
CA ASP A 78 3.93 4.25 -17.89
C ASP A 78 3.28 3.57 -16.67
N LEU A 79 3.80 3.81 -15.47
CA LEU A 79 3.28 3.23 -14.22
C LEU A 79 1.86 3.70 -13.93
N ILE A 80 1.58 4.99 -14.10
CA ILE A 80 0.23 5.58 -13.98
C ILE A 80 -0.72 4.93 -15.00
N ASP A 81 -0.30 4.80 -16.26
CA ASP A 81 -1.12 4.18 -17.30
C ASP A 81 -1.43 2.70 -16.99
N ILE A 82 -0.48 1.95 -16.43
CA ILE A 82 -0.70 0.55 -16.03
C ILE A 82 -1.71 0.45 -14.88
N VAL A 83 -1.61 1.32 -13.87
CA VAL A 83 -2.60 1.37 -12.78
C VAL A 83 -3.98 1.72 -13.32
N ASN A 84 -4.10 2.74 -14.17
CA ASN A 84 -5.38 3.18 -14.73
C ASN A 84 -6.07 2.11 -15.58
N LYS A 85 -5.29 1.22 -16.20
CA LYS A 85 -5.83 0.05 -16.92
C LYS A 85 -6.27 -1.08 -16.00
N GLY A 86 -5.81 -1.09 -14.74
CA GLY A 86 -6.12 -2.14 -13.77
C GLY A 86 -5.51 -3.50 -14.11
N GLU A 87 -4.49 -3.56 -14.97
CA GLU A 87 -3.96 -4.82 -15.50
C GLU A 87 -3.01 -5.50 -14.49
N LEU A 88 -3.52 -6.53 -13.81
CA LEU A 88 -2.77 -7.38 -12.88
C LEU A 88 -2.60 -8.81 -13.43
N ASN A 89 -2.39 -8.95 -14.75
CA ASN A 89 -2.41 -10.24 -15.45
C ASN A 89 -1.04 -10.92 -15.54
N ASP A 90 -0.18 -10.74 -14.53
CA ASP A 90 1.10 -11.44 -14.47
C ASP A 90 0.97 -12.79 -13.78
N ARG A 91 1.61 -13.79 -14.36
CA ARG A 91 1.74 -15.10 -13.71
C ARG A 91 2.72 -15.05 -12.53
N PHE A 92 3.81 -14.29 -12.67
CA PHE A 92 4.88 -14.26 -11.69
C PHE A 92 4.87 -12.97 -10.89
N TYR A 93 4.84 -13.10 -9.58
CA TYR A 93 4.92 -11.98 -8.63
C TYR A 93 6.30 -11.97 -8.00
N PHE A 94 6.70 -10.80 -7.52
CA PHE A 94 8.00 -10.55 -6.94
C PHE A 94 7.84 -9.81 -5.61
N ARG A 95 8.53 -10.29 -4.59
CA ARG A 95 8.49 -9.67 -3.28
C ARG A 95 9.82 -9.74 -2.55
N LEU A 96 10.18 -8.64 -1.90
CA LEU A 96 11.24 -8.58 -0.90
C LEU A 96 10.69 -8.98 0.47
N ILE A 97 11.38 -9.87 1.17
CA ILE A 97 11.00 -10.42 2.47
C ILE A 97 12.14 -10.15 3.46
N PHE A 98 11.78 -9.70 4.66
CA PHE A 98 12.72 -9.59 5.78
C PHE A 98 13.08 -10.98 6.32
N GLY A 99 14.37 -11.28 6.38
CA GLY A 99 14.91 -12.55 6.87
C GLY A 99 15.76 -13.28 5.82
N SER A 100 16.62 -14.19 6.31
CA SER A 100 17.50 -14.99 5.45
C SER A 100 16.76 -16.16 4.81
N ALA A 101 17.04 -16.45 3.55
CA ALA A 101 16.40 -17.52 2.79
C ALA A 101 16.57 -18.89 3.47
N ASP A 102 17.65 -19.07 4.25
CA ASP A 102 17.97 -20.30 4.95
C ASP A 102 17.13 -20.51 6.22
N THR A 103 16.51 -19.45 6.77
CA THR A 103 15.84 -19.51 8.08
C THR A 103 14.34 -19.20 8.03
N ILE A 104 13.85 -18.57 6.95
CA ILE A 104 12.45 -18.14 6.85
C ILE A 104 11.50 -19.23 6.33
N GLY A 105 11.95 -20.46 6.11
CA GLY A 105 11.13 -21.51 5.49
C GLY A 105 9.79 -21.78 6.20
N ASN A 106 9.74 -21.61 7.53
CA ASN A 106 8.52 -21.79 8.33
C ASN A 106 7.61 -20.56 8.36
N ASN A 107 8.05 -19.40 7.87
CA ASN A 107 7.21 -18.22 7.75
C ASN A 107 6.27 -18.40 6.55
N SER A 108 5.18 -17.65 6.50
CA SER A 108 4.37 -17.49 5.29
C SER A 108 4.88 -16.30 4.44
N LEU A 109 4.25 -16.06 3.29
CA LEU A 109 4.51 -14.85 2.51
C LEU A 109 4.17 -13.63 3.38
N GLY A 110 2.90 -13.43 3.74
CA GLY A 110 2.47 -12.33 4.61
C GLY A 110 2.86 -12.54 6.07
N PHE A 111 2.81 -11.48 6.88
CA PHE A 111 2.84 -11.68 8.33
C PHE A 111 1.45 -12.13 8.79
N THR A 112 1.36 -13.31 9.41
CA THR A 112 0.10 -13.83 9.95
C THR A 112 -0.39 -12.94 11.11
N ARG A 113 -1.52 -12.30 10.90
CA ARG A 113 -2.23 -11.46 11.89
C ARG A 113 -2.85 -12.34 12.97
N PRO A 114 -3.21 -11.78 14.14
CA PRO A 114 -3.95 -12.51 15.17
C PRO A 114 -5.25 -13.15 14.68
N SER A 115 -5.84 -12.60 13.62
CA SER A 115 -7.00 -13.12 12.91
C SER A 115 -6.72 -14.38 12.07
N GLY A 116 -5.46 -14.81 11.94
CA GLY A 116 -5.02 -15.93 11.09
C GLY A 116 -4.73 -15.53 9.64
N ARG A 117 -5.17 -14.34 9.22
CA ARG A 117 -4.98 -13.78 7.87
C ARG A 117 -3.54 -13.35 7.65
N ALA A 118 -3.00 -13.47 6.45
CA ALA A 118 -1.65 -13.03 6.11
C ALA A 118 -1.64 -12.13 4.86
N PRO A 119 -1.99 -10.83 5.01
CA PRO A 119 -1.85 -9.89 3.91
C PRO A 119 -0.40 -9.71 3.52
N TYR A 120 -0.17 -9.37 2.26
CA TYR A 120 1.11 -8.89 1.81
C TYR A 120 1.07 -7.96 0.62
N TRP A 121 2.14 -7.16 0.56
CA TRP A 121 2.43 -6.22 -0.51
C TRP A 121 3.59 -6.77 -1.33
N ALA A 122 3.41 -6.74 -2.64
CA ALA A 122 4.35 -7.25 -3.63
C ALA A 122 4.26 -6.39 -4.90
N THR A 123 4.97 -6.78 -5.93
CA THR A 123 4.78 -6.30 -7.30
C THR A 123 4.79 -7.50 -8.26
N THR A 124 4.63 -7.25 -9.55
CA THR A 124 4.79 -8.32 -10.55
C THR A 124 6.27 -8.50 -10.90
N PHE A 125 6.65 -9.69 -11.38
CA PHE A 125 8.02 -9.94 -11.81
C PHE A 125 8.44 -9.00 -12.94
N ASP A 126 7.53 -8.65 -13.85
CA ASP A 126 7.80 -7.72 -14.96
C ASP A 126 8.18 -6.31 -14.47
N MET A 127 7.64 -5.87 -13.34
CA MET A 127 7.98 -4.59 -12.71
C MET A 127 9.37 -4.62 -12.07
N ALA A 128 9.73 -5.74 -11.43
CA ALA A 128 10.94 -5.86 -10.62
C ALA A 128 12.15 -6.46 -11.36
N GLU A 129 11.98 -7.13 -12.51
CA GLU A 129 13.04 -7.94 -13.13
C GLU A 129 14.30 -7.15 -13.49
N ASN A 130 14.18 -5.85 -13.76
CA ASN A 130 15.31 -4.96 -14.04
C ASN A 130 16.11 -4.55 -12.79
N ALA A 131 15.55 -4.73 -11.59
CA ALA A 131 16.13 -4.36 -10.31
C ALA A 131 16.91 -5.48 -9.62
N ASP A 132 17.20 -6.58 -10.34
CA ASP A 132 17.97 -7.75 -9.90
C ASP A 132 17.56 -8.33 -8.52
N SER A 133 18.52 -8.62 -7.64
CA SER A 133 18.31 -9.02 -6.25
C SER A 133 19.04 -8.15 -5.22
N ASP A 134 19.44 -6.92 -5.55
CA ASP A 134 20.04 -5.96 -4.61
C ASP A 134 18.99 -5.43 -3.62
N PRO A 135 19.16 -5.70 -2.31
CA PRO A 135 18.14 -5.37 -1.34
C PRO A 135 17.98 -3.86 -1.11
N GLU A 136 19.02 -3.04 -1.31
CA GLU A 136 18.94 -1.58 -1.14
C GLU A 136 18.25 -0.92 -2.35
N LEU A 137 18.52 -1.41 -3.56
CA LEU A 137 17.82 -0.99 -4.76
C LEU A 137 16.33 -1.34 -4.68
N LEU A 138 16.01 -2.59 -4.31
CA LEU A 138 14.64 -3.04 -4.12
C LEU A 138 13.94 -2.27 -3.01
N ALA A 139 14.62 -2.00 -1.88
CA ALA A 139 14.09 -1.16 -0.82
C ALA A 139 13.76 0.26 -1.31
N GLY A 140 14.63 0.85 -2.15
CA GLY A 140 14.39 2.14 -2.79
C GLY A 140 13.15 2.15 -3.68
N LEU A 141 12.97 1.11 -4.50
CA LEU A 141 11.81 0.96 -5.38
C LEU A 141 10.51 0.65 -4.61
N PHE A 142 10.61 -0.09 -3.51
CA PHE A 142 9.47 -0.51 -2.69
C PHE A 142 9.19 0.44 -1.51
N GLY A 143 9.77 1.64 -1.50
CA GLY A 143 9.42 2.66 -0.52
C GLY A 143 9.80 2.30 0.93
N ILE A 144 10.76 1.38 1.12
CA ILE A 144 11.26 0.99 2.44
C ILE A 144 12.23 2.07 2.90
N LYS A 145 11.84 2.82 3.94
CA LYS A 145 12.60 3.99 4.43
C LYS A 145 13.74 3.62 5.37
N ASP A 146 13.51 2.63 6.23
CA ASP A 146 14.47 2.22 7.26
C ASP A 146 15.28 1.01 6.80
N PHE A 147 15.89 1.11 5.61
CA PHE A 147 16.74 0.05 5.09
C PHE A 147 17.99 -0.10 5.95
N ASP A 148 18.21 -1.31 6.46
CA ASP A 148 19.41 -1.70 7.21
C ASP A 148 20.24 -2.68 6.36
N PRO A 149 21.49 -2.36 5.99
CA PRO A 149 22.33 -3.25 5.20
C PRO A 149 22.72 -4.55 5.94
N ASP A 150 22.68 -4.57 7.27
CA ASP A 150 23.00 -5.75 8.09
C ASP A 150 21.77 -6.66 8.30
N GLN A 151 20.57 -6.15 8.01
CA GLN A 151 19.33 -6.93 8.05
C GLN A 151 19.32 -7.92 6.87
N PRO A 152 19.21 -9.24 7.11
CA PRO A 152 19.10 -10.19 6.02
C PRO A 152 17.77 -9.99 5.28
N PHE A 153 17.83 -10.08 3.95
CA PHE A 153 16.68 -10.04 3.05
C PHE A 153 16.67 -11.24 2.10
N SER A 154 15.46 -11.62 1.71
CA SER A 154 15.20 -12.65 0.71
C SER A 154 14.22 -12.14 -0.33
N ILE A 155 14.21 -12.77 -1.49
CA ILE A 155 13.23 -12.52 -2.53
C ILE A 155 12.39 -13.78 -2.71
N ALA A 156 11.08 -13.59 -2.75
CA ALA A 156 10.14 -14.57 -3.25
C ALA A 156 9.77 -14.23 -4.69
N ILE A 157 10.01 -15.17 -5.60
CA ILE A 157 9.38 -15.19 -6.92
C ILE A 157 8.21 -16.17 -6.81
N ILE A 158 7.00 -15.69 -7.04
CA ILE A 158 5.77 -16.45 -6.78
C ILE A 158 5.12 -16.76 -8.12
N ASP A 159 4.83 -18.03 -8.38
CA ASP A 159 4.11 -18.50 -9.57
C ASP A 159 2.62 -18.63 -9.22
N MET A 160 1.83 -17.60 -9.52
CA MET A 160 0.42 -17.51 -9.16
C MET A 160 -0.44 -18.61 -9.83
N GLU A 161 -0.01 -19.16 -10.97
CA GLU A 161 -0.69 -20.29 -11.62
C GLU A 161 -0.46 -21.63 -10.91
N LYS A 162 0.64 -21.75 -10.16
CA LYS A 162 0.98 -22.96 -9.40
C LYS A 162 0.58 -22.89 -7.93
N MET A 163 -0.06 -21.81 -7.55
CA MET A 163 -0.48 -21.62 -6.19
C MET A 163 -1.56 -22.63 -5.78
N PRO A 164 -1.44 -23.32 -4.63
CA PRO A 164 -2.34 -24.41 -4.29
C PRO A 164 -3.80 -23.94 -4.12
N PRO A 165 -4.81 -24.72 -4.57
CA PRO A 165 -6.22 -24.34 -4.41
C PRO A 165 -6.66 -24.18 -2.95
N GLN A 166 -5.98 -24.84 -2.01
CA GLN A 166 -6.32 -24.83 -0.58
C GLN A 166 -6.11 -23.47 0.07
N THR A 167 -5.25 -22.64 -0.52
CA THR A 167 -4.95 -21.32 -0.01
C THR A 167 -5.87 -20.29 -0.64
N GLU A 168 -6.97 -19.99 0.06
CA GLU A 168 -7.89 -18.95 -0.37
C GLU A 168 -7.20 -17.59 -0.35
N ARG A 169 -7.32 -16.87 -1.47
CA ARG A 169 -6.57 -15.65 -1.71
C ARG A 169 -7.30 -14.69 -2.65
N GLU A 170 -7.00 -13.42 -2.51
CA GLU A 170 -7.41 -12.37 -3.44
C GLU A 170 -6.23 -11.41 -3.67
N SER A 171 -5.97 -11.07 -4.93
CA SER A 171 -4.88 -10.15 -5.32
C SER A 171 -5.41 -9.04 -6.22
N PHE A 172 -5.01 -7.81 -5.95
CA PHE A 172 -5.41 -6.64 -6.73
C PHE A 172 -4.43 -5.47 -6.59
N ILE A 173 -4.52 -4.48 -7.48
CA ILE A 173 -3.79 -3.21 -7.35
C ILE A 173 -4.46 -2.40 -6.23
N PRO A 174 -3.76 -2.03 -5.14
CA PRO A 174 -4.34 -1.43 -3.96
C PRO A 174 -4.64 0.06 -4.18
N THR A 175 -5.65 0.35 -5.01
CA THR A 175 -6.25 1.69 -5.07
C THR A 175 -7.18 1.90 -3.88
N TYR A 176 -7.53 3.14 -3.58
CA TYR A 176 -8.54 3.46 -2.57
C TYR A 176 -9.85 2.70 -2.81
N GLU A 177 -10.35 2.71 -4.05
CA GLU A 177 -11.57 2.02 -4.46
C GLU A 177 -11.48 0.50 -4.23
N ASN A 178 -10.40 -0.13 -4.70
CA ASN A 178 -10.24 -1.58 -4.56
C ASN A 178 -10.10 -2.00 -3.10
N MET A 179 -9.30 -1.25 -2.33
CA MET A 179 -9.15 -1.47 -0.89
C MET A 179 -10.47 -1.26 -0.15
N ALA A 180 -11.29 -0.29 -0.57
CA ALA A 180 -12.60 -0.05 0.04
C ALA A 180 -13.58 -1.18 -0.24
N SER A 181 -13.69 -1.57 -1.51
CA SER A 181 -14.54 -2.69 -1.96
C SER A 181 -14.16 -3.99 -1.26
N PHE A 182 -12.86 -4.29 -1.18
CA PHE A 182 -12.35 -5.46 -0.47
C PHE A 182 -12.61 -5.39 1.04
N GLY A 183 -12.25 -4.26 1.66
CA GLY A 183 -12.38 -4.05 3.10
C GLY A 183 -13.81 -4.09 3.61
N ASN A 184 -14.78 -3.62 2.80
CA ASN A 184 -16.21 -3.72 3.13
C ASN A 184 -16.69 -5.18 3.28
N ARG A 185 -16.02 -6.15 2.63
CA ARG A 185 -16.32 -7.58 2.77
C ARG A 185 -15.55 -8.19 3.94
N GLU A 186 -14.24 -7.94 4.01
CA GLU A 186 -13.36 -8.65 4.95
C GLU A 186 -13.36 -8.11 6.38
N LEU A 187 -13.65 -6.81 6.56
CA LEU A 187 -13.67 -6.14 7.86
C LEU A 187 -15.07 -5.65 8.25
N HIS A 188 -16.11 -6.25 7.67
CA HIS A 188 -17.49 -5.79 7.82
C HIS A 188 -17.92 -5.67 9.29
N GLU A 189 -17.68 -6.72 10.08
CA GLU A 189 -18.08 -6.78 11.49
C GLU A 189 -17.31 -5.75 12.32
N GLU A 190 -15.99 -5.64 12.12
CA GLU A 190 -15.14 -4.69 12.83
C GLU A 190 -15.53 -3.24 12.55
N LEU A 191 -15.90 -2.93 11.30
CA LEU A 191 -16.35 -1.61 10.90
C LEU A 191 -17.75 -1.28 11.41
N GLN A 192 -18.67 -2.24 11.40
CA GLN A 192 -20.03 -2.06 11.95
C GLN A 192 -20.00 -1.70 13.44
N ILE A 193 -19.13 -2.35 14.22
CA ILE A 193 -18.97 -2.05 15.66
C ILE A 193 -18.56 -0.59 15.88
N LEU A 194 -17.73 -0.03 15.00
CA LEU A 194 -17.26 1.35 15.10
C LEU A 194 -18.19 2.35 14.43
N GLY A 195 -19.15 1.90 13.61
CA GLY A 195 -20.02 2.75 12.80
C GLY A 195 -19.25 3.56 11.76
N ALA A 196 -18.20 2.97 11.17
CA ALA A 196 -17.36 3.60 10.15
C ALA A 196 -17.65 3.02 8.75
N ASP A 197 -17.55 3.86 7.71
CA ASP A 197 -17.69 3.45 6.31
C ASP A 197 -16.30 3.28 5.67
N MET A 198 -16.02 2.11 5.08
CA MET A 198 -14.73 1.85 4.45
C MET A 198 -14.40 2.83 3.31
N ASN A 199 -15.40 3.33 2.57
CA ASN A 199 -15.19 4.29 1.49
C ASN A 199 -14.65 5.62 2.04
N ASP A 200 -15.13 6.05 3.21
CA ASP A 200 -14.61 7.23 3.89
C ASP A 200 -13.19 6.97 4.41
N LEU A 201 -12.92 5.78 4.96
CA LEU A 201 -11.61 5.41 5.48
C LEU A 201 -10.53 5.33 4.39
N MET A 202 -10.91 4.84 3.21
CA MET A 202 -10.06 4.70 2.04
C MET A 202 -10.25 5.90 1.11
N SER A 203 -9.97 7.10 1.62
CA SER A 203 -9.98 8.35 0.87
C SER A 203 -8.70 9.14 1.11
N GLU A 204 -8.37 10.05 0.20
CA GLU A 204 -7.21 10.95 0.36
C GLU A 204 -7.35 11.81 1.62
N GLU A 205 -8.54 12.37 1.85
CA GLU A 205 -8.83 13.20 3.03
C GLU A 205 -8.62 12.42 4.34
N MET A 206 -9.14 11.20 4.43
CA MET A 206 -8.99 10.40 5.65
C MET A 206 -7.57 9.84 5.82
N SER A 207 -6.89 9.49 4.72
CA SER A 207 -5.46 9.14 4.75
C SER A 207 -4.63 10.29 5.35
N GLU A 208 -4.90 11.54 4.94
CA GLU A 208 -4.21 12.71 5.47
C GLU A 208 -4.45 12.91 6.97
N LYS A 209 -5.72 12.84 7.40
CA LYS A 209 -6.10 12.93 8.82
C LYS A 209 -5.42 11.83 9.63
N TYR A 210 -5.44 10.59 9.13
CA TYR A 210 -4.86 9.43 9.78
C TYR A 210 -3.32 9.54 9.88
N ARG A 211 -2.65 9.99 8.82
CA ARG A 211 -1.21 10.25 8.80
C ARG A 211 -0.79 11.25 9.88
N ARG A 212 -1.52 12.36 10.01
CA ARG A 212 -1.28 13.37 11.06
C ARG A 212 -1.50 12.81 12.45
N PHE A 213 -2.58 12.05 12.64
CA PHE A 213 -2.87 11.38 13.90
C PHE A 213 -1.76 10.42 14.31
N VAL A 214 -1.35 9.51 13.42
CA VAL A 214 -0.28 8.55 13.70
C VAL A 214 1.03 9.27 13.98
N LYS A 215 1.39 10.29 13.20
CA LYS A 215 2.59 11.09 13.47
C LYS A 215 2.54 11.73 14.86
N SER A 216 1.43 12.36 15.22
CA SER A 216 1.23 12.96 16.55
C SER A 216 1.38 11.93 17.66
N TYR A 217 0.85 10.72 17.46
CA TYR A 217 0.95 9.63 18.41
C TYR A 217 2.39 9.13 18.57
N THR A 218 3.11 8.90 17.47
CA THR A 218 4.50 8.44 17.49
C THR A 218 5.46 9.50 18.04
N ASP A 219 5.26 10.77 17.70
CA ASP A 219 6.05 11.90 18.25
C ASP A 219 5.89 11.99 19.79
N ALA A 220 4.76 11.52 20.32
CA ALA A 220 4.50 11.42 21.76
C ALA A 220 5.04 10.11 22.39
N GLY A 221 5.83 9.31 21.67
CA GLY A 221 6.38 8.04 22.14
C GLY A 221 5.43 6.85 22.01
N GLY A 222 4.35 6.98 21.24
CA GLY A 222 3.35 5.94 21.03
C GLY A 222 3.86 4.77 20.19
N ASN A 223 3.40 3.56 20.51
CA ASN A 223 3.65 2.35 19.73
C ASN A 223 2.43 2.02 18.87
N ILE A 224 2.54 2.19 17.56
CA ILE A 224 1.45 1.93 16.59
C ILE A 224 1.01 0.47 16.52
N TYR A 225 1.77 -0.46 17.09
CA TYR A 225 1.41 -1.87 17.14
C TYR A 225 0.55 -2.23 18.37
N ASP A 226 0.40 -1.31 19.32
CA ASP A 226 -0.55 -1.45 20.44
C ASP A 226 -1.88 -0.75 20.12
N LYS A 227 -2.80 -1.53 19.55
CA LYS A 227 -4.16 -1.09 19.19
C LYS A 227 -4.88 -0.41 20.36
N SER A 228 -4.74 -0.92 21.58
CA SER A 228 -5.46 -0.37 22.74
C SER A 228 -4.94 1.02 23.11
N SER A 229 -3.63 1.23 23.01
CA SER A 229 -3.02 2.53 23.26
C SER A 229 -3.34 3.54 22.16
N VAL A 230 -3.41 3.12 20.90
CA VAL A 230 -3.86 3.98 19.79
C VAL A 230 -5.30 4.44 20.02
N TYR A 231 -6.19 3.55 20.46
CA TYR A 231 -7.59 3.89 20.73
C TYR A 231 -7.75 4.87 21.88
N LYS A 232 -6.95 4.72 22.94
CA LYS A 232 -6.91 5.70 24.04
C LYS A 232 -6.40 7.06 23.56
N TYR A 233 -5.39 7.06 22.69
CA TYR A 233 -4.82 8.29 22.17
C TYR A 233 -5.78 9.02 21.23
N SER A 234 -6.60 8.32 20.43
CA SER A 234 -7.59 8.99 19.56
C SER A 234 -8.58 9.85 20.35
N LYS A 235 -8.99 9.42 21.55
CA LYS A 235 -9.84 10.19 22.48
C LYS A 235 -9.15 11.44 23.03
N LYS A 236 -7.82 11.41 23.18
CA LYS A 236 -7.01 12.58 23.58
C LYS A 236 -6.77 13.52 22.40
N TYR A 237 -6.67 12.99 21.19
CA TYR A 237 -6.30 13.73 19.99
C TYR A 237 -7.40 14.68 19.52
N THR A 238 -8.67 14.28 19.64
CA THR A 238 -9.82 15.09 19.22
C THR A 238 -11.04 14.79 20.09
N SER A 239 -11.91 15.78 20.29
CA SER A 239 -13.23 15.60 20.92
C SER A 239 -14.34 15.23 19.93
N ASP A 240 -14.06 15.27 18.63
CA ASP A 240 -15.00 14.83 17.58
C ASP A 240 -15.11 13.30 17.59
N GLU A 241 -16.25 12.79 18.06
CA GLU A 241 -16.49 11.35 18.17
C GLU A 241 -16.49 10.62 16.82
N ALA A 242 -16.95 11.26 15.74
CA ALA A 242 -16.95 10.65 14.41
C ALA A 242 -15.51 10.49 13.91
N LEU A 243 -14.68 11.52 14.08
CA LEU A 243 -13.27 11.44 13.73
C LEU A 243 -12.53 10.41 14.61
N GLN A 244 -12.83 10.31 15.90
CA GLN A 244 -12.24 9.27 16.77
C GLN A 244 -12.52 7.86 16.24
N LYS A 245 -13.77 7.58 15.86
CA LYS A 245 -14.19 6.29 15.30
C LYS A 245 -13.48 6.01 13.97
N ASN A 246 -13.41 6.99 13.07
CA ASN A 246 -12.72 6.82 11.79
C ASN A 246 -11.21 6.60 11.96
N LEU A 247 -10.56 7.27 12.92
CA LEU A 247 -9.14 7.02 13.23
C LEU A 247 -8.91 5.60 13.76
N GLN A 248 -9.79 5.11 14.65
CA GLN A 248 -9.75 3.75 15.18
C GLN A 248 -9.98 2.71 14.07
N ALA A 249 -10.98 2.93 13.22
CA ALA A 249 -11.31 2.03 12.12
C ALA A 249 -10.19 2.01 11.06
N ARG A 250 -9.65 3.16 10.66
CA ARG A 250 -8.50 3.25 9.75
C ARG A 250 -7.25 2.56 10.31
N HIS A 251 -7.11 2.55 11.64
CA HIS A 251 -6.06 1.79 12.31
C HIS A 251 -6.26 0.28 12.24
N ILE A 252 -7.50 -0.22 12.28
CA ILE A 252 -7.79 -1.63 11.99
C ILE A 252 -7.34 -1.97 10.57
N VAL A 253 -7.66 -1.13 9.58
CA VAL A 253 -7.22 -1.34 8.19
C VAL A 253 -5.69 -1.42 8.10
N GLN A 254 -4.96 -0.58 8.85
CA GLN A 254 -3.50 -0.68 8.91
C GLN A 254 -3.03 -2.01 9.52
N ILE A 255 -3.59 -2.43 10.64
CA ILE A 255 -3.17 -3.66 11.32
C ILE A 255 -3.50 -4.90 10.48
N GLU A 256 -4.73 -4.97 9.96
CA GLU A 256 -5.23 -6.16 9.28
C GLU A 256 -4.76 -6.25 7.83
N PHE A 257 -4.57 -5.13 7.13
CA PHE A 257 -4.15 -5.13 5.71
C PHE A 257 -2.75 -4.57 5.47
N GLY A 258 -2.11 -3.95 6.47
CA GLY A 258 -0.81 -3.31 6.27
C GLY A 258 -0.86 -2.00 5.48
N ALA A 259 -2.06 -1.42 5.27
CA ALA A 259 -2.20 -0.09 4.66
C ALA A 259 -1.72 0.99 5.64
N ASN A 260 -0.42 1.26 5.61
CA ASN A 260 0.29 2.12 6.55
C ASN A 260 -0.15 3.61 6.45
N PRO A 261 0.34 4.51 7.32
CA PRO A 261 -0.06 5.91 7.31
C PRO A 261 0.39 6.72 6.09
N ILE A 262 1.33 6.21 5.29
CA ILE A 262 1.81 6.86 4.07
C ILE A 262 1.17 6.27 2.81
N PHE A 263 0.26 5.32 2.96
CA PHE A 263 -0.50 4.73 1.85
C PHE A 263 -1.33 5.79 1.12
N SER A 264 -1.08 5.93 -0.18
CA SER A 264 -1.66 6.94 -1.07
C SER A 264 -2.84 6.47 -1.91
N GLY A 265 -3.17 5.17 -1.89
CA GLY A 265 -4.33 4.63 -2.60
C GLY A 265 -4.33 4.82 -4.11
N ASN A 266 -3.16 5.06 -4.71
CA ASN A 266 -2.97 5.21 -6.15
C ASN A 266 -2.32 3.98 -6.80
N GLY A 267 -2.17 2.86 -6.07
CA GLY A 267 -1.59 1.62 -6.60
C GLY A 267 -0.09 1.68 -6.93
N LEU A 268 0.61 2.77 -6.57
CA LEU A 268 2.02 2.99 -6.87
C LEU A 268 2.83 3.17 -5.59
N THR A 269 4.01 2.55 -5.52
CA THR A 269 4.95 2.82 -4.44
C THR A 269 5.77 4.08 -4.73
N LYS A 270 5.84 5.01 -3.77
CA LYS A 270 6.76 6.14 -3.86
C LYS A 270 8.20 5.69 -3.60
N VAL A 271 9.14 6.12 -4.44
CA VAL A 271 10.57 5.85 -4.26
C VAL A 271 11.05 6.46 -2.95
N THR A 272 11.88 5.74 -2.20
CA THR A 272 12.56 6.24 -1.00
C THR A 272 13.68 7.22 -1.41
N PRO A 273 13.57 8.53 -1.16
CA PRO A 273 14.60 9.49 -1.57
C PRO A 273 15.91 9.34 -0.79
N GLU A 274 15.89 8.65 0.36
CA GLU A 274 17.08 8.36 1.18
C GLU A 274 17.93 7.19 0.66
N SER A 275 17.41 6.37 -0.27
CA SER A 275 18.16 5.26 -0.85
C SER A 275 19.34 5.77 -1.67
N ARG A 276 20.50 5.09 -1.62
CA ARG A 276 21.64 5.45 -2.48
C ARG A 276 21.32 5.36 -3.98
N TYR A 277 20.31 4.56 -4.34
CA TYR A 277 19.85 4.39 -5.71
C TYR A 277 18.80 5.43 -6.13
N ALA A 278 18.34 6.32 -5.24
CA ALA A 278 17.26 7.27 -5.55
C ALA A 278 17.57 8.13 -6.78
N LYS A 279 18.85 8.51 -6.96
CA LYS A 279 19.30 9.28 -8.13
C LYS A 279 19.29 8.46 -9.41
N GLU A 280 19.74 7.21 -9.36
CA GLU A 280 19.75 6.27 -10.49
C GLU A 280 18.33 5.86 -10.90
N ILE A 281 17.42 5.75 -9.92
CA ILE A 281 15.99 5.52 -10.16
C ILE A 281 15.40 6.74 -10.89
N GLY A 282 15.61 7.95 -10.37
CA GLY A 282 15.31 9.19 -11.11
C GLY A 282 13.83 9.42 -11.44
N GLN A 283 12.92 8.83 -10.67
CA GLN A 283 11.46 8.86 -10.85
C GLN A 283 10.74 8.98 -9.49
N GLU A 284 9.49 9.40 -9.48
CA GLU A 284 8.69 9.52 -8.25
C GLU A 284 8.20 8.16 -7.74
N TYR A 285 7.81 7.27 -8.64
CA TYR A 285 7.22 5.97 -8.31
C TYR A 285 8.16 4.83 -8.69
N GLY A 286 8.31 3.83 -7.82
CA GLY A 286 9.19 2.69 -8.09
C GLY A 286 8.52 1.58 -8.88
N VAL A 287 7.32 1.17 -8.46
CA VAL A 287 6.57 0.05 -9.05
C VAL A 287 5.06 0.24 -8.91
N VAL A 288 4.31 -0.53 -9.72
CA VAL A 288 2.91 -0.83 -9.44
C VAL A 288 2.83 -1.87 -8.31
N GLU A 289 2.08 -1.56 -7.27
CA GLU A 289 1.87 -2.45 -6.13
C GLU A 289 0.80 -3.49 -6.41
N THR A 290 0.98 -4.66 -5.80
CA THR A 290 -0.05 -5.68 -5.67
C THR A 290 -0.27 -5.92 -4.19
N PHE A 291 -1.52 -5.85 -3.74
CA PHE A 291 -1.94 -6.36 -2.45
C PHE A 291 -2.49 -7.76 -2.66
N THR A 292 -2.03 -8.72 -1.84
CA THR A 292 -2.58 -10.06 -1.77
C THR A 292 -3.01 -10.36 -0.35
N PHE A 293 -4.19 -10.91 -0.19
CA PHE A 293 -4.71 -11.36 1.09
C PHE A 293 -4.87 -12.87 1.09
N GLU A 294 -4.17 -13.55 2.00
CA GLU A 294 -4.30 -15.00 2.20
C GLU A 294 -5.07 -15.28 3.49
N ARG A 295 -6.16 -16.06 3.40
CA ARG A 295 -6.97 -16.48 4.56
C ARG A 295 -6.40 -17.74 5.23
N ASP A 296 -5.77 -18.60 4.44
CA ASP A 296 -5.07 -19.81 4.91
C ASP A 296 -3.68 -19.87 4.26
N PRO A 297 -2.68 -19.16 4.82
CA PRO A 297 -1.36 -19.05 4.21
C PRO A 297 -0.52 -20.32 4.44
N LEU A 298 0.14 -20.79 3.38
CA LEU A 298 1.19 -21.81 3.50
C LEU A 298 2.52 -21.21 3.94
N SER A 299 3.38 -22.06 4.48
CA SER A 299 4.77 -21.71 4.72
C SER A 299 5.56 -21.57 3.41
N LEU A 300 6.63 -20.78 3.41
CA LEU A 300 7.51 -20.59 2.26
C LEU A 300 8.11 -21.93 1.80
N ALA A 301 8.44 -22.83 2.73
CA ALA A 301 8.95 -24.16 2.42
C ALA A 301 7.91 -25.04 1.69
N GLU A 302 6.64 -24.98 2.09
CA GLU A 302 5.55 -25.67 1.38
C GLU A 302 5.32 -25.09 -0.01
N LEU A 303 5.39 -23.76 -0.16
CA LEU A 303 5.28 -23.10 -1.46
C LEU A 303 6.43 -23.49 -2.39
N GLU A 304 7.67 -23.57 -1.91
CA GLU A 304 8.80 -24.07 -2.70
C GLU A 304 8.65 -25.54 -3.07
N LYS A 305 8.22 -26.39 -2.13
CA LYS A 305 7.97 -27.82 -2.36
C LYS A 305 6.91 -28.05 -3.45
N ASN A 306 5.87 -27.22 -3.47
CA ASN A 306 4.80 -27.28 -4.47
C ASN A 306 5.18 -26.60 -5.80
N GLY A 307 6.36 -25.99 -5.88
CA GLY A 307 6.81 -25.24 -7.05
C GLY A 307 6.02 -23.97 -7.31
N ALA A 308 5.33 -23.45 -6.29
CA ALA A 308 4.52 -22.24 -6.32
C ALA A 308 5.32 -20.98 -5.97
N ALA A 309 6.49 -21.15 -5.35
CA ALA A 309 7.43 -20.06 -5.12
C ALA A 309 8.88 -20.53 -5.28
N LYS A 310 9.78 -19.57 -5.48
CA LYS A 310 11.22 -19.76 -5.33
C LYS A 310 11.75 -18.68 -4.40
N ILE A 311 12.39 -19.11 -3.32
CA ILE A 311 13.04 -18.20 -2.37
C ILE A 311 14.53 -18.14 -2.69
N ILE A 312 15.05 -16.94 -2.84
CA ILE A 312 16.48 -16.70 -3.09
C ILE A 312 17.00 -15.61 -2.13
N PRO A 313 18.28 -15.64 -1.75
CA PRO A 313 18.87 -14.55 -1.00
C PRO A 313 18.87 -13.25 -1.83
N ALA A 314 18.49 -12.13 -1.21
CA ALA A 314 18.80 -10.82 -1.75
C ALA A 314 20.27 -10.51 -1.45
N LYS A 315 21.02 -10.05 -2.45
CA LYS A 315 22.48 -9.87 -2.35
C LYS A 315 22.87 -8.47 -2.84
N PRO A 316 23.63 -7.69 -2.06
CA PRO A 316 24.15 -6.42 -2.55
C PRO A 316 25.00 -6.58 -3.82
N ILE A 317 24.82 -5.70 -4.81
CA ILE A 317 25.67 -5.60 -6.02
C ILE A 317 27.03 -4.99 -5.67
N LYS A 318 27.04 -4.02 -4.75
CA LYS A 318 28.25 -3.35 -4.26
C LYS A 318 28.41 -3.65 -2.79
N GLY A 319 29.58 -4.16 -2.41
CA GLY A 319 29.91 -4.45 -1.02
C GLY A 319 30.00 -3.16 -0.20
N LYS A 320 28.99 -2.91 0.63
CA LYS A 320 29.13 -2.37 1.97
C LYS A 320 28.11 -3.10 2.82
#